data_AF-A0AAW6JN50-F1
#
_entry.id   AF-A0AAW6JN50-F1
#
_cell.length_a   1.000
_cell.length_b   1.000
_cell.length_c   1.000
_cell.angle_alpha   90.00
_cell.angle_beta   90.00
_cell.angle_gamma   90.00
#
_symmetry.space_group_name_H-M   'P 1'
#
loop_
_entity.id
_entity.type
_entity.pdbx_description
1 polymer ?
#
loop_
_entity_poly.entity_id
_entity_poly.type
_entity_poly.pdbx_seq_one_letter_code
_entity_poly.pdbx_strand_id
1 'polypeptide(L)' 'MLAEGGALNLQPTRKLGINDIIILGTGDQLNIVTTTADAKAVRAASAQGVDFHVYIHLPFPLTGN' A
#
# COMPACT_ATOMS: atom_id res chain seq x y z
N MET A 1 18.07 7.24 -13.93
CA MET A 1 18.18 5.80 -13.61
C MET A 1 17.11 5.52 -12.56
N LEU A 2 15.97 4.88 -12.76
CA LEU A 2 15.22 4.35 -13.90
C LEU A 2 13.72 4.54 -13.51
N ALA A 3 12.82 4.65 -14.47
CA ALA A 3 11.38 4.64 -14.20
C ALA A 3 10.96 3.17 -13.92
N GLU A 4 11.02 2.75 -12.66
CA GLU A 4 10.62 1.40 -12.23
C GLU A 4 9.13 1.44 -11.85
N GLY A 5 8.33 0.54 -12.40
CA GLY A 5 6.86 0.63 -12.46
C GLY A 5 6.17 0.91 -11.12
N GLY A 6 5.64 2.12 -10.97
CA GLY A 6 4.82 2.52 -9.82
C GLY A 6 3.50 1.76 -9.73
N ALA A 7 2.67 2.14 -8.75
CA ALA A 7 1.37 1.54 -8.43
C ALA A 7 0.42 1.26 -9.62
N LEU A 8 0.64 1.90 -10.79
CA LEU A 8 -0.09 1.69 -12.04
C LEU A 8 -0.11 0.24 -12.56
N ASN A 9 0.85 -0.60 -12.16
CA ASN A 9 0.90 -2.01 -12.59
C ASN A 9 0.25 -3.00 -11.60
N LEU A 10 -0.22 -2.53 -10.44
CA LEU A 10 -0.85 -3.38 -9.44
C LEU A 10 -2.20 -3.89 -9.92
N GLN A 11 -2.42 -5.20 -9.76
CA GLN A 11 -3.69 -5.86 -10.01
C GLN A 11 -4.44 -6.05 -8.69
N PRO A 12 -5.75 -5.69 -8.63
CA PRO A 12 -6.55 -5.97 -7.46
C PRO A 12 -6.60 -7.46 -7.11
N THR A 13 -6.56 -7.77 -5.83
CA THR A 13 -6.70 -9.13 -5.29
C THR A 13 -7.61 -9.12 -4.06
N ARG A 14 -7.91 -10.28 -3.50
CA ARG A 14 -8.63 -10.39 -2.22
C ARG A 14 -7.93 -9.68 -1.05
N LYS A 15 -6.61 -9.46 -1.13
CA LYS A 15 -5.79 -8.84 -0.07
C LYS A 15 -5.27 -7.45 -0.45
N LEU A 16 -5.55 -6.98 -1.66
CA LEU A 16 -5.14 -5.68 -2.20
C LEU A 16 -6.31 -5.13 -3.01
N GLY A 17 -7.17 -4.36 -2.37
CA GLY A 17 -8.33 -3.75 -3.01
C GLY A 17 -7.95 -2.54 -3.87
N ILE A 18 -8.92 -2.08 -4.65
CA ILE A 18 -8.75 -0.88 -5.50
C ILE A 18 -8.39 0.35 -4.65
N ASN A 19 -9.04 0.51 -3.49
CA ASN A 19 -8.76 1.64 -2.60
C ASN A 19 -7.34 1.57 -2.02
N ASP A 20 -6.82 0.37 -1.74
CA ASP A 20 -5.44 0.22 -1.26
C ASP A 20 -4.45 0.69 -2.33
N ILE A 21 -4.68 0.31 -3.59
CA ILE A 21 -3.84 0.72 -4.73
C ILE A 21 -3.89 2.24 -4.90
N ILE A 22 -5.07 2.85 -4.84
CA ILE A 22 -5.22 4.31 -4.99
C ILE A 22 -4.51 5.04 -3.86
N ILE A 23 -4.72 4.63 -2.59
CA ILE A 23 -4.16 5.32 -1.43
C ILE A 23 -2.63 5.17 -1.40
N LEU A 24 -2.13 3.94 -1.49
CA LEU A 24 -0.68 3.67 -1.45
C LEU A 24 0.02 4.27 -2.66
N GLY A 25 -0.57 4.15 -3.85
CA GLY A 25 -0.04 4.72 -5.08
C GLY A 25 -0.03 6.24 -5.10
N THR A 26 -1.01 6.90 -4.48
CA THR A 26 -1.00 8.36 -4.32
C THR A 26 0.16 8.80 -3.43
N GLY A 27 0.38 8.12 -2.31
CA GLY A 27 1.53 8.41 -1.42
C GLY A 27 2.87 8.23 -2.14
N ASP A 28 3.01 7.13 -2.88
CA ASP A 28 4.18 6.83 -3.71
C ASP A 28 4.44 7.92 -4.76
N GLN A 29 3.42 8.29 -5.54
CA GLN A 29 3.52 9.32 -6.58
C GLN A 29 3.90 10.71 -6.02
N LEU A 30 3.44 11.03 -4.81
CA LEU A 30 3.72 12.30 -4.14
C LEU A 30 5.03 12.29 -3.34
N ASN A 31 5.75 11.15 -3.29
CA ASN A 31 6.90 10.93 -2.40
C ASN A 31 6.58 11.19 -0.91
N ILE A 32 5.39 10.78 -0.46
CA ILE A 32 4.93 10.90 0.93
C ILE A 32 4.85 9.52 1.58
N VAL A 33 5.26 9.43 2.85
CA VAL A 33 5.13 8.18 3.62
C VAL A 33 3.67 7.94 3.99
N THR A 34 3.08 6.87 3.46
CA THR A 34 1.73 6.45 3.85
C THR A 34 1.77 5.69 5.16
N THR A 35 0.88 6.06 6.09
CA THR A 35 0.69 5.32 7.36
C THR A 35 -0.51 4.38 7.23
N THR A 36 -0.35 3.11 7.61
CA THR A 36 -1.43 2.11 7.55
C THR A 36 -1.29 1.02 8.62
N ALA A 37 -2.41 0.45 9.06
CA ALA A 37 -2.43 -0.80 9.83
C ALA A 37 -2.61 -2.05 8.94
N ASP A 38 -2.91 -1.88 7.65
CA ASP A 38 -3.13 -2.99 6.73
C ASP A 38 -1.82 -3.53 6.16
N ALA A 39 -1.11 -4.29 7.00
CA ALA A 39 0.10 -4.97 6.59
C ALA A 39 -0.15 -6.09 5.56
N LYS A 40 -1.40 -6.48 5.28
CA LYS A 40 -1.71 -7.51 4.27
C LYS A 40 -1.74 -6.88 2.89
N ALA A 41 -2.31 -5.69 2.74
CA ALA A 41 -2.28 -4.91 1.50
C ALA A 41 -0.85 -4.61 1.07
N VAL A 42 0.00 -4.12 1.98
CA VAL A 42 1.42 -3.82 1.68
C VAL A 42 2.16 -5.06 1.18
N ARG A 43 1.99 -6.21 1.86
CA ARG A 43 2.62 -7.47 1.42
C ARG A 43 2.07 -7.96 0.08
N ALA A 44 0.79 -7.75 -0.19
CA ALA A 44 0.17 -8.15 -1.44
C ALA A 44 0.66 -7.28 -2.62
N ALA A 45 0.97 -6.00 -2.40
CA ALA A 45 1.63 -5.15 -3.38
C ALA A 45 3.09 -5.59 -3.62
N SER A 46 3.84 -5.87 -2.56
CA SER A 46 5.23 -6.37 -2.65
C SER A 46 5.30 -7.71 -3.39
N ALA A 47 4.32 -8.60 -3.19
CA ALA A 47 4.21 -9.85 -3.94
C ALA A 47 3.97 -9.67 -5.45
N GLN A 48 3.57 -8.48 -5.89
CA GLN A 48 3.44 -8.07 -7.29
C GLN A 48 4.64 -7.23 -7.78
N GLY A 49 5.68 -7.07 -6.96
CA GLY A 49 6.91 -6.36 -7.29
C GLY A 49 6.89 -4.86 -6.99
N VAL A 50 5.92 -4.36 -6.22
CA VAL A 50 5.86 -2.95 -5.81
C VAL A 50 6.04 -2.83 -4.30
N ASP A 51 7.17 -2.25 -3.89
CA ASP A 51 7.46 -1.95 -2.49
C ASP A 51 7.19 -0.46 -2.22
N PHE A 52 6.19 -0.18 -1.39
CA PHE A 52 5.84 1.18 -1.00
C PHE A 52 6.65 1.67 0.21
N HIS A 53 6.97 2.97 0.25
CA HIS A 53 7.49 3.62 1.44
C HIS A 53 6.34 3.88 2.44
N VAL A 54 6.21 2.99 3.43
CA VAL A 54 5.10 3.02 4.40
C VAL A 54 5.57 2.94 5.84
N TYR A 55 4.83 3.59 6.73
CA TYR A 55 4.87 3.33 8.16
C TYR A 55 3.72 2.40 8.55
N ILE A 56 4.04 1.20 9.02
CA ILE A 56 3.03 0.21 9.44
C ILE A 56 2.87 0.28 10.96
N HIS A 57 1.66 0.59 11.42
CA HIS A 57 1.33 0.52 12.85
C HIS A 57 0.52 -0.73 13.18
N LEU A 58 0.45 -1.09 14.46
CA LEU A 58 -0.40 -2.19 14.92
C LEU A 58 -1.88 -1.85 14.70
N PRO A 59 -2.70 -2.82 14.25
CA PRO A 59 -4.13 -2.60 14.11
C PRO A 59 -4.76 -2.37 15.48
N PHE A 60 -5.70 -1.42 15.54
CA PHE A 60 -6.47 -1.12 16.74
C PHE A 60 -7.94 -0.92 16.34
N PRO A 61 -8.92 -1.46 17.09
CA PRO A 61 -10.33 -1.27 16.78
C PRO A 61 -10.73 0.20 16.94
N LEU A 62 -11.55 0.71 16.01
CA LEU A 62 -12.01 2.11 16.02
C LEU A 62 -12.79 2.47 17.30
N THR A 63 -13.50 1.52 17.91
CA THR A 63 -14.39 1.77 19.04
C THR A 63 -13.88 1.27 20.38
N GLY A 64 -12.69 0.64 20.45
CA GLY A 64 -12.32 -0.17 21.63
C GLY A 64 -13.24 -1.39 21.80
N ASN A 65 -12.85 -2.33 22.66
CA ASN A 65 -13.68 -3.47 23.03
C ASN A 65 -14.79 -3.07 24.00
#